data_AF-A0A2M7B5F0-F1
#
_entry.id   AF-A0A2M7B5F0-F1
#
_cell.length_a   1.000
_cell.length_b   1.000
_cell.length_c   1.000
_cell.angle_alpha   90.00
_cell.angle_beta   90.00
_cell.angle_gamma   90.00
#
_symmetry.space_group_name_H-M   'P 1'
#
loop_
_entity.id
_entity.type
_entity.pdbx_description
1 polymer ?
#
loop_
_entity_poly.entity_id
_entity_poly.type
_entity_poly.pdbx_seq_one_letter_code
_entity_poly.pdbx_strand_id
1 'polypeptide(L)'
;MITNEALEKLSRQYQTGIFPNIIRETELTEFDAKMEFRIFNNPSSMMNEVRERNREKRNSARITAGFCWPWSDPNQDGSLVNDVKIGDFEMPWEQKDQFWKWATDDSGMEQVGTVYTAQGFEFDYIAVIFGNDLVFDQTKNEWCAVPQNSSDTQVKRNNQALTQHLRNVYRVLLSRAHKGVYVYFMDKGTESYFRSHLPEIK
;
A
#
# COMPACT_ATOMS: atom_id res chain seq x y z
N MET A 1 46.72 -17.21 -11.18
CA MET A 1 47.13 -16.86 -12.56
C MET A 1 46.01 -16.12 -13.29
N ILE A 2 46.15 -15.33 -14.37
CA ILE A 2 47.28 -14.74 -15.15
C ILE A 2 48.69 -15.08 -14.65
N THR A 3 49.57 -15.58 -15.54
CA THR A 3 51.00 -15.93 -15.29
C THR A 3 51.56 -15.31 -14.01
N ASN A 4 51.72 -16.13 -12.95
CA ASN A 4 51.56 -15.65 -11.56
C ASN A 4 52.39 -14.40 -11.21
N GLU A 5 53.64 -14.31 -11.70
CA GLU A 5 54.53 -13.15 -11.47
C GLU A 5 53.96 -11.80 -11.96
N ALA A 6 53.24 -11.78 -13.09
CA ALA A 6 52.65 -10.55 -13.63
C ALA A 6 51.42 -10.10 -12.80
N LEU A 7 50.65 -11.07 -12.29
CA LEU A 7 49.54 -10.79 -11.37
C LEU A 7 50.03 -10.35 -10.00
N GLU A 8 51.09 -10.98 -9.47
CA GLU A 8 51.68 -10.65 -8.17
C GLU A 8 52.29 -9.24 -8.14
N LYS A 9 52.91 -8.78 -9.24
CA LYS A 9 53.39 -7.39 -9.33
C LYS A 9 52.25 -6.37 -9.31
N LEU A 10 51.16 -6.61 -10.05
CA LEU A 10 49.98 -5.73 -10.04
C LEU A 10 49.23 -5.78 -8.71
N SER A 11 49.09 -6.96 -8.11
CA SER A 11 48.42 -7.17 -6.82
C SER A 11 49.14 -6.46 -5.67
N ARG A 12 50.48 -6.48 -5.63
CA ARG A 12 51.28 -5.77 -4.62
C ARG A 12 51.17 -4.24 -4.69
N GLN A 13 50.75 -3.68 -5.83
CA GLN A 13 50.73 -2.24 -6.05
C GLN A 13 49.36 -1.58 -5.79
N TYR A 14 48.27 -2.36 -5.67
CA TYR A 14 46.90 -1.85 -5.57
C TYR A 14 46.15 -2.14 -4.26
N GLN A 15 46.71 -2.95 -3.33
CA GLN A 15 46.02 -3.31 -2.07
C GLN A 15 46.46 -2.51 -0.82
N THR A 16 47.19 -1.42 -0.97
CA THR A 16 47.47 -0.45 0.12
C THR A 16 46.38 0.63 0.24
N GLY A 17 45.12 0.28 -0.03
CA GLY A 17 43.95 1.18 0.02
C GLY A 17 42.87 0.61 0.93
N ILE A 18 42.47 1.38 1.93
CA ILE A 18 41.52 0.97 2.98
C ILE A 18 40.07 1.02 2.44
N PHE A 19 39.22 0.15 2.99
CA PHE A 19 37.75 -0.01 2.83
C PHE A 19 37.27 -1.06 1.81
N PRO A 20 36.33 -1.96 2.21
CA PRO A 20 36.01 -3.16 1.43
C PRO A 20 34.87 -2.96 0.43
N ASN A 21 35.04 -3.50 -0.78
CA ASN A 21 33.94 -3.80 -1.68
C ASN A 21 33.13 -4.98 -1.11
N ILE A 22 31.94 -4.71 -0.57
CA ILE A 22 30.93 -5.73 -0.26
C ILE A 22 29.63 -5.39 -0.99
N ILE A 23 29.65 -5.56 -2.30
CA ILE A 23 28.48 -6.09 -3.00
C ILE A 23 28.86 -7.54 -3.31
N ARG A 24 28.42 -8.47 -2.45
CA ARG A 24 28.39 -9.87 -2.83
C ARG A 24 27.33 -10.00 -3.92
N GLU A 25 27.67 -10.68 -5.00
CA GLU A 25 26.69 -11.24 -5.95
C GLU A 25 25.77 -12.17 -5.15
N THR A 26 24.68 -11.60 -4.64
CA THR A 26 23.65 -12.33 -3.92
C THR A 26 22.55 -12.53 -4.94
N GLU A 27 22.57 -13.72 -5.54
CA GLU A 27 21.48 -14.37 -6.28
C GLU A 27 20.28 -13.47 -6.56
N LEU A 28 20.33 -12.74 -7.69
CA LEU A 28 19.16 -12.11 -8.29
C LEU A 28 18.25 -13.21 -8.88
N THR A 29 17.62 -13.99 -8.00
CA THR A 29 16.62 -14.99 -8.37
C THR A 29 15.41 -14.30 -8.98
N GLU A 30 15.19 -14.58 -10.27
CA GLU A 30 13.99 -14.32 -11.10
C GLU A 30 12.96 -13.33 -10.51
N PHE A 31 13.11 -12.04 -10.85
CA PHE A 31 12.04 -11.05 -10.77
C PHE A 31 10.98 -11.32 -11.85
N ASP A 32 10.24 -12.43 -11.74
CA ASP A 32 9.18 -12.79 -12.70
C ASP A 32 7.93 -13.42 -12.07
N ALA A 33 7.63 -13.01 -10.83
CA ALA A 33 6.30 -13.19 -10.27
C ALA A 33 5.37 -12.11 -10.87
N LYS A 34 4.45 -12.50 -11.76
CA LYS A 34 3.33 -11.64 -12.18
C LYS A 34 2.61 -11.12 -10.93
N MET A 35 2.52 -9.80 -10.79
CA MET A 35 1.78 -9.18 -9.70
C MET A 35 0.30 -9.58 -9.75
N GLU A 36 -0.24 -10.15 -8.67
CA GLU A 36 -1.66 -10.45 -8.55
C GLU A 36 -2.45 -9.13 -8.44
N PHE A 37 -3.51 -8.95 -9.22
CA PHE A 37 -4.47 -7.88 -9.01
C PHE A 37 -5.87 -8.47 -8.89
N ARG A 38 -6.54 -8.26 -7.75
CA ARG A 38 -7.85 -8.87 -7.48
C ARG A 38 -8.84 -7.89 -6.87
N ILE A 39 -10.00 -7.77 -7.52
CA ILE A 39 -11.12 -6.95 -7.04
C ILE A 39 -12.09 -7.82 -6.24
N PHE A 40 -12.33 -7.42 -4.99
CA PHE A 40 -13.24 -8.08 -4.07
C PHE A 40 -14.61 -7.39 -4.04
N ASN A 41 -15.67 -8.20 -3.93
CA ASN A 41 -17.05 -7.71 -3.83
C ASN A 41 -17.46 -7.39 -2.38
N ASN A 42 -16.64 -7.76 -1.39
CA ASN A 42 -16.90 -7.58 0.04
C ASN A 42 -15.57 -7.30 0.79
N PRO A 43 -15.52 -6.29 1.69
CA PRO A 43 -14.29 -5.90 2.38
C PRO A 43 -13.85 -6.92 3.42
N SER A 44 -14.76 -7.63 4.09
CA SER A 44 -14.42 -8.70 5.04
C SER A 44 -13.77 -9.90 4.34
N SER A 45 -14.23 -10.26 3.14
CA SER A 45 -13.58 -11.28 2.30
C SER A 45 -12.18 -10.85 1.86
N MET A 46 -11.99 -9.58 1.52
CA MET A 46 -10.67 -9.02 1.21
C MET A 46 -9.75 -9.07 2.42
N MET A 47 -10.23 -8.66 3.59
CA MET A 47 -9.46 -8.67 4.83
C MET A 47 -9.06 -10.09 5.26
N ASN A 48 -9.91 -11.09 5.04
CA ASN A 48 -9.56 -12.49 5.28
C ASN A 48 -8.40 -12.95 4.37
N GLU A 49 -8.38 -12.58 3.08
CA GLU A 49 -7.24 -12.85 2.20
C GLU A 49 -5.96 -12.21 2.74
N VAL A 50 -6.00 -10.93 3.17
CA VAL A 50 -4.83 -10.25 3.78
C VAL A 50 -4.32 -11.00 5.02
N ARG A 51 -5.23 -11.49 5.88
CA ARG A 51 -4.87 -12.30 7.05
C ARG A 51 -4.19 -13.62 6.65
N GLU A 52 -4.65 -14.30 5.60
CA GLU A 52 -3.97 -15.51 5.10
C GLU A 52 -2.56 -15.18 4.57
N ARG A 53 -2.40 -14.13 3.75
CA ARG A 53 -1.07 -13.69 3.26
C ARG A 53 -0.13 -13.32 4.40
N ASN A 54 -0.63 -12.67 5.45
CA ASN A 54 0.18 -12.34 6.63
C ASN A 54 0.55 -13.59 7.48
N ARG A 55 -0.16 -14.71 7.34
CA ARG A 55 0.23 -16.01 7.92
C ARG A 55 1.30 -16.71 7.09
N GLU A 56 1.26 -16.60 5.76
CA GLU A 56 2.32 -17.11 4.86
C GLU A 56 3.67 -16.45 5.19
N LYS A 57 3.68 -15.14 5.45
CA LYS A 57 4.86 -14.37 5.88
C LYS A 57 4.45 -13.26 6.85
N ARG A 58 4.93 -13.33 8.09
CA ARG A 58 4.63 -12.34 9.14
C ARG A 58 4.97 -10.92 8.67
N ASN A 59 4.01 -10.02 8.80
CA ASN A 59 4.08 -8.59 8.45
C ASN A 59 4.34 -8.32 6.96
N SER A 60 3.92 -9.23 6.08
CA SER A 60 4.02 -9.07 4.63
C SER A 60 2.76 -8.52 3.95
N ALA A 61 1.64 -8.42 4.68
CA ALA A 61 0.36 -8.01 4.10
C ALA A 61 -0.39 -7.03 5.02
N ARG A 62 -0.93 -5.94 4.45
CA ARG A 62 -1.69 -4.92 5.19
C ARG A 62 -2.90 -4.40 4.43
N ILE A 63 -3.81 -3.75 5.14
CA ILE A 63 -4.97 -3.06 4.58
C ILE A 63 -4.85 -1.54 4.77
N THR A 64 -5.22 -0.79 3.73
CA THR A 64 -5.19 0.67 3.67
C THR A 64 -6.49 1.21 3.09
N ALA A 65 -6.75 2.51 3.27
CA ALA A 65 -7.90 3.18 2.69
C ALA A 65 -7.61 4.63 2.32
N GLY A 66 -8.40 5.18 1.39
CA GLY A 66 -8.53 6.63 1.28
C GLY A 66 -9.22 7.21 2.52
N PHE A 67 -8.86 8.43 2.92
CA PHE A 67 -9.29 9.01 4.20
C PHE A 67 -10.75 9.50 4.13
N CYS A 68 -11.71 8.56 4.17
CA CYS A 68 -13.15 8.82 4.04
C CYS A 68 -13.90 8.89 5.38
N TRP A 69 -13.41 8.20 6.42
CA TRP A 69 -14.01 8.14 7.75
C TRP A 69 -13.32 9.10 8.73
N PRO A 70 -14.00 9.56 9.80
CA PRO A 70 -13.33 10.28 10.89
C PRO A 70 -12.17 9.45 11.46
N TRP A 71 -11.22 10.10 12.12
CA TRP A 71 -10.16 9.44 12.87
C TRP A 71 -10.24 9.89 14.32
N SER A 72 -11.08 9.20 15.07
CA SER A 72 -11.34 9.42 16.49
C SER A 72 -10.07 9.20 17.31
N ASP A 73 -10.01 9.81 18.49
CA ASP A 73 -8.96 9.51 19.45
C ASP A 73 -9.27 8.18 20.18
N PRO A 74 -8.27 7.48 20.73
CA PRO A 74 -8.49 6.23 21.46
C PRO A 74 -9.48 6.39 22.63
N ASN A 75 -10.19 5.31 22.95
CA ASN A 75 -11.02 5.22 24.14
C ASN A 75 -10.18 5.35 25.43
N GLN A 76 -10.85 5.56 26.56
CA GLN A 76 -10.18 5.74 27.87
C GLN A 76 -9.35 4.53 28.32
N ASP A 77 -9.63 3.33 27.79
CA ASP A 77 -8.88 2.09 28.03
C ASP A 77 -7.70 1.88 27.04
N GLY A 78 -7.49 2.83 26.11
CA GLY A 78 -6.48 2.75 25.07
C GLY A 78 -6.89 1.96 23.83
N SER A 79 -8.11 1.40 23.78
CA SER A 79 -8.63 0.75 22.57
C SER A 79 -8.92 1.78 21.47
N LEU A 80 -8.70 1.39 20.22
CA LEU A 80 -8.97 2.24 19.06
C LEU A 80 -10.45 2.17 18.67
N VAL A 81 -10.99 3.29 18.20
CA VAL A 81 -12.38 3.35 17.71
C VAL A 81 -12.42 2.76 16.30
N ASN A 82 -13.39 1.87 16.05
CA ASN A 82 -13.61 1.25 14.73
C ASN A 82 -14.26 2.27 13.75
N ASP A 83 -13.56 3.34 13.38
CA ASP A 83 -14.12 4.40 12.53
C ASP A 83 -14.39 3.97 11.08
N VAL A 84 -13.58 3.05 10.52
CA VAL A 84 -13.70 2.60 9.12
C VAL A 84 -14.84 1.61 9.00
N LYS A 85 -16.05 2.09 8.67
CA LYS A 85 -17.29 1.29 8.62
C LYS A 85 -17.86 1.15 7.20
N ILE A 86 -18.15 -0.10 6.80
CA ILE A 86 -18.71 -0.48 5.50
C ILE A 86 -19.70 -1.64 5.69
N GLY A 87 -20.97 -1.32 5.98
CA GLY A 87 -21.94 -2.34 6.39
C GLY A 87 -21.50 -3.00 7.70
N ASP A 88 -21.43 -4.34 7.72
CA ASP A 88 -20.97 -5.11 8.87
C ASP A 88 -19.44 -5.16 9.03
N PHE A 89 -18.68 -4.63 8.07
CA PHE A 89 -17.23 -4.49 8.20
C PHE A 89 -16.92 -3.22 8.99
N GLU A 90 -16.21 -3.37 10.11
CA GLU A 90 -15.65 -2.26 10.86
C GLU A 90 -14.21 -2.54 11.29
N MET A 91 -13.34 -1.54 11.20
CA MET A 91 -11.95 -1.58 11.65
C MET A 91 -11.50 -0.20 12.15
N PRO A 92 -10.52 -0.14 13.06
CA PRO A 92 -9.90 1.12 13.45
C PRO A 92 -8.88 1.58 12.42
N TRP A 93 -8.63 2.88 12.38
CA TRP A 93 -7.41 3.44 11.78
C TRP A 93 -6.17 3.04 12.60
N GLU A 94 -4.99 3.33 12.05
CA GLU A 94 -3.73 3.22 12.77
C GLU A 94 -3.62 4.15 13.99
N GLN A 95 -2.64 3.89 14.87
CA GLN A 95 -2.31 4.81 15.96
C GLN A 95 -1.61 6.07 15.43
N LYS A 96 -2.15 7.26 15.71
CA LYS A 96 -1.61 8.56 15.23
C LYS A 96 -0.15 8.79 15.67
N ASP A 97 0.17 8.42 16.90
CA ASP A 97 1.48 8.61 17.55
C ASP A 97 2.47 7.47 17.28
N GLN A 98 1.98 6.29 16.87
CA GLN A 98 2.76 5.06 16.72
C GLN A 98 2.49 4.36 15.38
N PHE A 99 2.19 5.12 14.32
CA PHE A 99 1.72 4.61 13.02
C PHE A 99 2.63 3.56 12.37
N TRP A 100 3.95 3.59 12.62
CA TRP A 100 4.87 2.58 12.10
C TRP A 100 4.59 1.17 12.63
N LYS A 101 3.92 1.04 13.79
CA LYS A 101 3.46 -0.26 14.31
C LYS A 101 2.38 -0.88 13.44
N TRP A 102 1.52 -0.07 12.81
CA TRP A 102 0.59 -0.59 11.81
C TRP A 102 1.34 -1.37 10.73
N ALA A 103 2.41 -0.79 10.17
CA ALA A 103 3.19 -1.44 9.12
C ALA A 103 4.08 -2.61 9.61
N THR A 104 4.71 -2.48 10.78
CA THR A 104 5.86 -3.33 11.18
C THR A 104 5.56 -4.37 12.27
N ASP A 105 4.46 -4.24 13.01
CA ASP A 105 4.14 -5.05 14.18
C ASP A 105 2.83 -5.84 14.00
N ASP A 106 2.68 -6.96 14.70
CA ASP A 106 1.49 -7.83 14.62
C ASP A 106 0.23 -7.12 15.13
N SER A 107 0.41 -6.22 16.12
CA SER A 107 -0.65 -5.35 16.63
C SER A 107 -1.30 -4.49 15.53
N GLY A 108 -0.54 -4.22 14.45
CA GLY A 108 -0.97 -3.49 13.26
C GLY A 108 -1.85 -4.26 12.28
N MET A 109 -1.97 -5.58 12.41
CA MET A 109 -2.72 -6.41 11.46
C MET A 109 -4.19 -6.01 11.39
N GLU A 110 -4.82 -5.74 12.55
CA GLU A 110 -6.24 -5.38 12.67
C GLU A 110 -6.45 -3.85 12.71
N GLN A 111 -5.63 -3.10 11.97
CA GLN A 111 -5.72 -1.65 11.77
C GLN A 111 -5.67 -1.33 10.26
N VAL A 112 -6.40 -0.29 9.83
CA VAL A 112 -6.35 0.25 8.47
C VAL A 112 -5.35 1.40 8.43
N GLY A 113 -4.40 1.39 7.49
CA GLY A 113 -3.46 2.50 7.31
C GLY A 113 -3.99 3.59 6.36
N THR A 114 -3.81 4.86 6.73
CA THR A 114 -4.01 5.99 5.81
C THR A 114 -2.87 6.12 4.79
N VAL A 115 -3.08 6.92 3.73
CA VAL A 115 -2.02 7.27 2.77
C VAL A 115 -0.82 7.97 3.42
N TYR A 116 -1.05 8.73 4.50
CA TYR A 116 -0.02 9.49 5.20
C TYR A 116 0.99 8.61 5.93
N THR A 117 0.56 7.41 6.34
CA THR A 117 1.36 6.46 7.11
C THR A 117 1.85 5.29 6.26
N ALA A 118 1.14 4.95 5.18
CA ALA A 118 1.59 3.98 4.17
C ALA A 118 2.76 4.49 3.31
N GLN A 119 2.99 5.80 3.23
CA GLN A 119 4.10 6.36 2.47
C GLN A 119 5.46 5.97 3.07
N GLY A 120 6.29 5.28 2.28
CA GLY A 120 7.62 4.81 2.70
C GLY A 120 7.66 3.36 3.22
N PHE A 121 6.51 2.70 3.36
CA PHE A 121 6.44 1.25 3.55
C PHE A 121 6.09 0.55 2.23
N GLU A 122 6.54 -0.69 2.10
CA GLU A 122 6.24 -1.58 0.99
C GLU A 122 6.02 -3.00 1.55
N PHE A 123 5.13 -3.75 0.91
CA PHE A 123 4.61 -5.03 1.39
C PHE A 123 4.65 -6.09 0.28
N ASP A 124 4.58 -7.37 0.63
CA ASP A 124 4.32 -8.41 -0.38
C ASP A 124 2.91 -8.19 -0.96
N TYR A 125 1.91 -7.94 -0.09
CA TYR A 125 0.53 -7.72 -0.48
C TYR A 125 -0.06 -6.45 0.15
N ILE A 126 -0.84 -5.69 -0.61
CA ILE A 126 -1.61 -4.55 -0.09
C ILE A 126 -3.09 -4.69 -0.43
N ALA A 127 -3.96 -4.52 0.56
CA ALA A 127 -5.37 -4.28 0.33
C ALA A 127 -5.67 -2.78 0.37
N VAL A 128 -6.49 -2.31 -0.57
CA VAL A 128 -6.93 -0.92 -0.68
C VAL A 128 -8.44 -0.89 -0.67
N ILE A 129 -9.01 -0.25 0.34
CA ILE A 129 -10.41 0.20 0.33
C ILE A 129 -10.45 1.49 -0.50
N PHE A 130 -10.99 1.39 -1.71
CA PHE A 130 -11.21 2.53 -2.60
C PHE A 130 -12.52 3.20 -2.20
N GLY A 131 -12.40 4.34 -1.53
CA GLY A 131 -13.51 5.07 -0.93
C GLY A 131 -14.31 5.89 -1.93
N ASN A 132 -15.41 6.48 -1.44
CA ASN A 132 -16.33 7.28 -2.24
C ASN A 132 -15.90 8.75 -2.40
N ASP A 133 -14.70 9.14 -1.97
CA ASP A 133 -14.16 10.50 -2.10
C ASP A 133 -13.58 10.79 -3.50
N LEU A 134 -13.27 9.74 -4.27
CA LEU A 134 -12.90 9.81 -5.68
C LEU A 134 -13.70 8.76 -6.45
N VAL A 135 -14.43 9.18 -7.48
CA VAL A 135 -15.21 8.27 -8.33
C VAL A 135 -14.91 8.50 -9.81
N PHE A 136 -15.19 7.52 -10.65
CA PHE A 136 -15.16 7.66 -12.10
C PHE A 136 -16.57 7.91 -12.66
N ASP A 137 -16.80 9.12 -13.19
CA ASP A 137 -18.06 9.47 -13.86
C ASP A 137 -18.06 8.84 -15.27
N GLN A 138 -18.78 7.73 -15.42
CA GLN A 138 -18.91 7.02 -16.70
C GLN A 138 -19.64 7.83 -17.78
N THR A 139 -20.44 8.83 -17.40
CA THR A 139 -21.20 9.66 -18.36
C THR A 139 -20.28 10.71 -19.00
N LYS A 140 -19.39 11.28 -18.20
CA LYS A 140 -18.39 12.27 -18.64
C LYS A 140 -17.05 11.67 -19.05
N ASN A 141 -16.84 10.38 -18.74
CA ASN A 141 -15.58 9.66 -18.92
C ASN A 141 -14.40 10.33 -18.19
N GLU A 142 -14.63 10.80 -16.96
CA GLU A 142 -13.63 11.53 -16.17
C GLU A 142 -13.61 11.14 -14.68
N TRP A 143 -12.49 11.44 -14.02
CA TRP A 143 -12.36 11.33 -12.57
C TRP A 143 -13.00 12.53 -11.87
N CYS A 144 -13.83 12.28 -10.86
CA CYS A 144 -14.51 13.29 -10.05
C CYS A 144 -14.18 13.11 -8.56
N ALA A 145 -13.60 14.13 -7.93
CA ALA A 145 -13.59 14.19 -6.47
C ALA A 145 -15.00 14.46 -5.92
N VAL A 146 -15.28 13.89 -4.76
CA VAL A 146 -16.56 13.99 -4.04
C VAL A 146 -16.25 14.51 -2.61
N PRO A 147 -16.06 15.83 -2.43
CA PRO A 147 -15.52 16.39 -1.19
C PRO A 147 -16.31 16.00 0.07
N GLN A 148 -17.63 15.81 -0.02
CA GLN A 148 -18.47 15.40 1.10
C GLN A 148 -18.13 14.00 1.65
N ASN A 149 -17.46 13.15 0.88
CA ASN A 149 -17.16 11.76 1.24
C ASN A 149 -15.72 11.53 1.76
N SER A 150 -14.83 12.53 1.64
CA SER A 150 -13.53 12.49 2.32
C SER A 150 -13.67 13.08 3.73
N SER A 151 -12.90 12.60 4.69
CA SER A 151 -12.79 13.18 6.04
C SER A 151 -11.58 14.12 6.18
N ASP A 152 -10.78 14.28 5.13
CA ASP A 152 -9.67 15.23 5.11
C ASP A 152 -10.15 16.68 4.93
N THR A 153 -10.43 17.33 6.06
CA THR A 153 -10.87 18.73 6.09
C THR A 153 -9.82 19.72 5.59
N GLN A 154 -8.53 19.37 5.63
CA GLN A 154 -7.45 20.27 5.19
C GLN A 154 -7.27 20.18 3.67
N VAL A 155 -7.10 18.97 3.13
CA VAL A 155 -6.90 18.70 1.70
C VAL A 155 -8.09 19.16 0.86
N LYS A 156 -9.32 19.13 1.38
CA LYS A 156 -10.50 19.60 0.65
C LYS A 156 -10.69 21.10 0.65
N ARG A 157 -10.15 21.82 1.62
CA ARG A 157 -10.43 23.26 1.81
C ARG A 157 -9.76 24.07 0.71
N ASN A 158 -10.57 24.73 -0.12
CA ASN A 158 -10.12 25.60 -1.24
C ASN A 158 -9.21 24.90 -2.28
N ASN A 159 -9.23 23.57 -2.36
CA ASN A 159 -8.36 22.82 -3.24
C ASN A 159 -8.98 22.63 -4.64
N GLN A 160 -8.61 23.51 -5.58
CA GLN A 160 -9.03 23.42 -6.99
C GLN A 160 -8.47 22.18 -7.71
N ALA A 161 -7.43 21.54 -7.17
CA ALA A 161 -6.80 20.34 -7.74
C ALA A 161 -7.20 19.04 -7.00
N LEU A 162 -8.28 19.05 -6.21
CA LEU A 162 -8.66 17.93 -5.33
C LEU A 162 -8.76 16.58 -6.07
N THR A 163 -9.36 16.54 -7.25
CA THR A 163 -9.42 15.32 -8.08
C THR A 163 -8.01 14.76 -8.36
N GLN A 164 -7.05 15.62 -8.75
CA GLN A 164 -5.70 15.16 -9.02
C GLN A 164 -4.95 14.76 -7.73
N HIS A 165 -5.21 15.45 -6.63
CA HIS A 165 -4.67 15.07 -5.32
C HIS A 165 -5.15 13.67 -4.90
N LEU A 166 -6.46 13.40 -4.95
CA LEU A 166 -7.01 12.08 -4.60
C LEU A 166 -6.55 10.98 -5.57
N ARG A 167 -6.41 11.26 -6.88
CA ARG A 167 -5.80 10.33 -7.83
C ARG A 167 -4.36 9.97 -7.44
N ASN A 168 -3.59 10.93 -6.95
CA ASN A 168 -2.23 10.68 -6.45
C ASN A 168 -2.25 9.84 -5.16
N VAL A 169 -3.19 10.12 -4.24
CA VAL A 169 -3.40 9.32 -3.01
C VAL A 169 -3.64 7.85 -3.34
N TYR A 170 -4.63 7.55 -4.19
CA TYR A 170 -4.91 6.16 -4.57
C TYR A 170 -3.79 5.51 -5.37
N ARG A 171 -3.07 6.27 -6.22
CA ARG A 171 -1.85 5.78 -6.89
C ARG A 171 -0.76 5.38 -5.89
N VAL A 172 -0.55 6.16 -4.82
CA VAL A 172 0.41 5.82 -3.76
C VAL A 172 -0.01 4.51 -3.09
N LEU A 173 -1.26 4.39 -2.64
CA LEU A 173 -1.78 3.18 -1.96
C LEU A 173 -1.67 1.92 -2.84
N LEU A 174 -2.13 1.99 -4.09
CA LEU A 174 -2.10 0.87 -5.03
C LEU A 174 -0.67 0.46 -5.45
N SER A 175 0.35 1.29 -5.20
CA SER A 175 1.75 0.99 -5.53
C SER A 175 2.60 0.52 -4.34
N ARG A 176 2.00 0.18 -3.19
CA ARG A 176 2.73 -0.26 -1.98
C ARG A 176 3.06 -1.76 -1.95
N ALA A 177 2.71 -2.53 -2.98
CA ALA A 177 2.91 -3.98 -3.00
C ALA A 177 3.94 -4.43 -4.05
N HIS A 178 4.60 -5.57 -3.78
CA HIS A 178 5.51 -6.25 -4.70
C HIS A 178 4.90 -7.50 -5.36
N LYS A 179 4.01 -8.23 -4.67
CA LYS A 179 3.41 -9.49 -5.15
C LYS A 179 1.93 -9.38 -5.48
N GLY A 180 1.15 -8.58 -4.74
CA GLY A 180 -0.28 -8.44 -5.07
C GLY A 180 -1.01 -7.22 -4.50
N VAL A 181 -1.98 -6.73 -5.27
CA VAL A 181 -2.91 -5.66 -4.88
C VAL A 181 -4.33 -6.21 -4.84
N TYR A 182 -4.96 -6.07 -3.67
CA TYR A 182 -6.36 -6.40 -3.45
C TYR A 182 -7.16 -5.10 -3.32
N VAL A 183 -8.29 -4.99 -4.02
CA VAL A 183 -9.09 -3.76 -4.00
C VAL A 183 -10.54 -4.05 -3.74
N TYR A 184 -11.14 -3.32 -2.81
CA TYR A 184 -12.58 -3.23 -2.63
C TYR A 184 -13.03 -1.82 -3.00
N PHE A 185 -13.95 -1.71 -3.97
CA PHE A 185 -14.52 -0.44 -4.39
C PHE A 185 -15.86 -0.20 -3.69
N MET A 186 -15.98 0.93 -3.00
CA MET A 186 -17.26 1.39 -2.46
C MET A 186 -18.21 1.84 -3.58
N ASP A 187 -17.70 2.52 -4.61
CA ASP A 187 -18.46 2.93 -5.79
C ASP A 187 -18.38 1.90 -6.93
N LYS A 188 -19.54 1.45 -7.43
CA LYS A 188 -19.62 0.39 -8.45
C LYS A 188 -19.44 0.87 -9.89
N GLY A 189 -19.61 2.16 -10.17
CA GLY A 189 -19.22 2.75 -11.46
C GLY A 189 -17.71 2.72 -11.64
N THR A 190 -16.99 3.08 -10.58
CA THR A 190 -15.53 3.06 -10.46
C THR A 190 -14.99 1.64 -10.50
N GLU A 191 -15.62 0.69 -9.80
CA GLU A 191 -15.29 -0.74 -9.91
C GLU A 191 -15.38 -1.23 -11.36
N SER A 192 -16.47 -0.88 -12.06
CA SER A 192 -16.71 -1.28 -13.45
C SER A 192 -15.72 -0.64 -14.42
N TYR A 193 -15.29 0.59 -14.16
CA TYR A 193 -14.20 1.24 -14.89
C TYR A 193 -12.89 0.47 -14.74
N PHE A 194 -12.48 0.12 -13.50
CA PHE A 194 -11.28 -0.69 -13.30
C PHE A 194 -11.40 -2.07 -13.96
N ARG A 195 -12.51 -2.78 -13.80
CA ARG A 195 -12.73 -4.11 -14.40
C ARG A 195 -12.63 -4.10 -15.93
N SER A 196 -12.98 -3.01 -16.59
CA SER A 196 -12.90 -2.86 -18.06
C SER A 196 -11.55 -2.36 -18.58
N HIS A 197 -10.67 -1.87 -17.70
CA HIS A 197 -9.35 -1.31 -18.05
C HIS A 197 -8.17 -2.10 -17.49
N LEU A 198 -8.41 -3.12 -16.65
CA LEU A 198 -7.40 -4.11 -16.31
C LEU A 198 -7.08 -4.96 -17.56
N PRO A 199 -5.80 -5.20 -17.89
CA PRO A 199 -5.46 -6.15 -18.95
C PRO A 199 -5.97 -7.55 -18.58
N GLU A 200 -6.36 -8.34 -19.59
CA GLU A 200 -6.62 -9.77 -19.37
C GLU A 200 -5.33 -10.46 -18.89
N ILE A 201 -5.18 -10.64 -17.58
CA ILE A 201 -4.10 -11.43 -16.99
C ILE A 201 -4.44 -12.91 -17.21
N LYS A 202 -4.01 -13.41 -18.37
CA LYS A 202 -3.90 -14.85 -18.69
C LYS A 202 -2.67 -15.45 -18.01
#